data_AF-A0A2S9K070-F1
#
_entry.id   AF-A0A2S9K070-F1
#
_cell.length_a   1.000
_cell.length_b   1.000
_cell.length_c   1.000
_cell.angle_alpha   90.00
_cell.angle_beta   90.00
_cell.angle_gamma   90.00
#
_symmetry.space_group_name_H-M   'P 1'
#
loop_
_entity.id
_entity.type
_entity.pdbx_description
1 polymer ?
#
loop_
_entity_poly.entity_id
_entity_poly.type
_entity_poly.pdbx_seq_one_letter_code
_entity_poly.pdbx_strand_id
1 'polypeptide(L)'
;MAAIKSPKKLIEVALPLDDINVASAREKSIRHGHPSTLHLWWARRPLAAARAVIFAQMVNDPGGERGYYAGKTRAQADAEREELFQILRDLVLWENTNNEEVLARARAAIAKSWRETCELNKGKPGFDPEQLPAFHDPFAGGGALPLGNYSAPP
;
A
#
# COMPACT_ATOMS: atom_id res chain seq x y z
N MET A 1 -16.65 -9.59 -23.30
CA MET A 1 -15.37 -9.41 -22.57
C MET A 1 -15.21 -10.55 -21.57
N ALA A 2 -14.05 -11.19 -21.48
CA ALA A 2 -13.81 -12.23 -20.48
C ALA A 2 -13.85 -11.60 -19.07
N ALA A 3 -14.55 -12.23 -18.12
CA ALA A 3 -14.70 -11.70 -16.76
C ALA A 3 -13.35 -11.63 -16.06
N ILE A 4 -12.90 -10.44 -15.64
CA ILE A 4 -11.66 -10.23 -14.88
C ILE A 4 -11.87 -10.69 -13.44
N LYS A 5 -10.91 -11.46 -12.90
CA LYS A 5 -10.91 -11.87 -11.49
C LYS A 5 -10.15 -10.83 -10.69
N SER A 6 -10.78 -10.25 -9.67
CA SER A 6 -10.16 -9.23 -8.84
C SER A 6 -9.99 -9.75 -7.41
N PRO A 7 -8.79 -9.67 -6.82
CA PRO A 7 -8.57 -9.95 -5.40
C PRO A 7 -9.33 -8.98 -4.54
N LYS A 8 -9.70 -9.45 -3.34
CA LYS A 8 -9.85 -8.52 -2.24
C LYS A 8 -8.49 -7.93 -1.90
N LYS A 9 -8.40 -6.61 -1.88
CA LYS A 9 -7.23 -5.89 -1.42
C LYS A 9 -7.25 -5.76 0.10
N LEU A 10 -6.08 -5.58 0.70
CA LEU A 10 -5.95 -5.46 2.15
C LEU A 10 -6.84 -4.33 2.70
N ILE A 11 -6.93 -3.21 1.98
CA ILE A 11 -7.77 -2.06 2.33
C ILE A 11 -9.27 -2.39 2.44
N GLU A 12 -9.75 -3.42 1.74
CA GLU A 12 -11.16 -3.84 1.79
C GLU A 12 -11.47 -4.72 3.00
N VAL A 13 -10.45 -5.22 3.68
CA VAL A 13 -10.61 -6.23 4.74
C VAL A 13 -10.19 -5.67 6.10
N ALA A 14 -8.96 -5.18 6.23
CA ALA A 14 -8.46 -4.70 7.51
C ALA A 14 -7.23 -3.80 7.35
N LEU A 15 -7.09 -2.86 8.30
CA LEU A 15 -5.94 -1.96 8.44
C LEU A 15 -5.62 -1.79 9.93
N PRO A 16 -4.35 -1.63 10.33
CA PRO A 16 -3.97 -1.32 11.70
C PRO A 16 -4.21 0.18 11.99
N LEU A 17 -5.47 0.54 12.19
CA LEU A 17 -5.91 1.93 12.29
C LEU A 17 -5.26 2.68 13.46
N ASP A 18 -5.04 2.02 14.59
CA ASP A 18 -4.42 2.64 15.77
C ASP A 18 -2.99 3.12 15.45
N ASP A 19 -2.19 2.28 14.81
CA ASP A 19 -0.82 2.62 14.41
C ASP A 19 -0.79 3.77 13.39
N ILE A 20 -1.67 3.71 12.38
CA ILE A 20 -1.81 4.76 11.36
C ILE A 20 -2.21 6.09 12.01
N ASN A 21 -3.14 6.05 12.97
CA ASN A 21 -3.64 7.23 13.67
C ASN A 21 -2.55 7.85 14.55
N VAL A 22 -1.78 7.04 15.28
CA VAL A 22 -0.65 7.51 16.09
C VAL A 22 0.41 8.19 15.21
N ALA A 23 0.80 7.56 14.09
CA ALA A 23 1.76 8.15 13.15
C ALA A 23 1.22 9.46 12.52
N SER A 24 -0.05 9.47 12.12
CA SER A 24 -0.71 10.64 11.53
C SER A 24 -0.83 11.82 12.49
N ALA A 25 -1.04 11.56 13.79
CA ALA A 25 -1.11 12.60 14.81
C ALA A 25 0.25 13.29 15.02
N ARG A 26 1.35 12.51 15.02
CA ARG A 26 2.72 13.05 15.14
C ARG A 26 3.08 13.99 14.00
N GLU A 27 2.63 13.71 12.77
CA GLU A 27 2.90 14.58 11.61
C GLU A 27 2.32 16.00 11.79
N LYS A 28 1.17 16.13 12.47
CA LYS A 28 0.52 17.42 12.69
C LYS A 28 1.21 18.28 13.75
N SER A 29 1.90 17.68 14.72
CA SER A 29 2.46 18.39 15.88
C SER A 29 3.85 19.00 15.65
N ILE A 30 4.55 18.65 14.56
CA ILE A 30 5.94 19.06 14.31
C ILE A 30 6.08 20.52 13.84
N ARG A 31 4.98 21.18 13.45
CA ARG A 31 5.03 22.48 12.77
C ARG A 31 4.72 23.64 13.71
N HIS A 32 5.72 24.10 14.46
CA HIS A 32 5.69 25.42 15.11
C HIS A 32 6.50 26.43 14.27
N GLY A 33 5.89 27.54 13.88
CA GLY A 33 6.59 28.70 13.30
C GLY A 33 7.02 28.63 11.83
N HIS A 34 6.64 27.60 11.06
CA HIS A 34 6.99 27.50 9.63
C HIS A 34 5.89 28.11 8.73
N PRO A 35 6.17 28.86 7.65
CA PRO A 35 5.15 29.46 6.77
C PRO A 35 4.09 28.48 6.23
N SER A 36 4.43 27.19 6.16
CA SER A 36 3.51 26.09 5.83
C SER A 36 2.45 25.77 6.88
N THR A 37 2.42 26.50 8.01
CA THR A 37 1.33 26.51 9.02
C THR A 37 0.31 27.62 8.80
N LEU A 38 0.59 28.61 7.94
CA LEU A 38 -0.32 29.75 7.68
C LEU A 38 -1.59 29.33 6.95
N HIS A 39 -1.50 28.33 6.06
CA HIS A 39 -2.64 27.80 5.34
C HIS A 39 -2.44 26.31 5.05
N LEU A 40 -3.40 25.49 5.49
CA LEU A 40 -3.50 24.10 5.09
C LEU A 40 -4.28 24.05 3.77
N TRP A 41 -3.64 23.59 2.70
CA TRP A 41 -4.32 23.32 1.43
C TRP A 41 -5.55 22.43 1.65
N TRP A 42 -6.61 22.66 0.87
CA TRP A 42 -7.82 21.85 0.94
C TRP A 42 -7.49 20.35 0.75
N ALA A 43 -8.02 19.52 1.66
CA ALA A 43 -7.91 18.06 1.65
C ALA A 43 -6.50 17.45 1.86
N ARG A 44 -5.57 18.11 2.58
CA ARG A 44 -4.29 17.45 2.92
C ARG A 44 -4.51 16.25 3.86
N ARG A 45 -4.33 15.04 3.33
CA ARG A 45 -4.28 13.80 4.12
C ARG A 45 -2.90 13.68 4.81
N PRO A 46 -2.82 13.18 6.05
CA PRO A 46 -1.55 12.79 6.65
C PRO A 46 -0.79 11.84 5.72
N LEU A 47 0.50 12.06 5.53
CA LEU A 47 1.37 11.25 4.70
C LEU A 47 1.40 9.80 5.20
N ALA A 48 1.35 9.60 6.52
CA ALA A 48 1.19 8.26 7.12
C ALA A 48 -0.07 7.55 6.59
N ALA A 49 -1.23 8.20 6.64
CA ALA A 49 -2.48 7.64 6.13
C ALA A 49 -2.44 7.40 4.61
N ALA A 50 -1.83 8.31 3.84
CA ALA A 50 -1.69 8.14 2.39
C ALA A 50 -0.82 6.92 2.05
N ARG A 51 0.36 6.77 2.67
CA ARG A 51 1.25 5.61 2.48
C ARG A 51 0.56 4.29 2.82
N ALA A 52 -0.16 4.25 3.95
CA ALA A 52 -0.91 3.07 4.36
C ALA A 52 -1.97 2.67 3.33
N VAL A 53 -2.77 3.64 2.87
CA VAL A 53 -3.82 3.41 1.86
C VAL A 53 -3.22 2.94 0.54
N ILE A 54 -2.14 3.58 0.07
CA ILE A 54 -1.46 3.24 -1.18
C ILE A 54 -0.83 1.85 -1.13
N PHE A 55 -0.22 1.47 -0.01
CA PHE A 55 0.30 0.12 0.16
C PHE A 55 -0.85 -0.89 0.16
N ALA A 56 -1.88 -0.66 0.98
CA ALA A 56 -2.98 -1.59 1.18
C ALA A 56 -3.91 -1.79 -0.03
N GLN A 57 -3.98 -0.83 -0.96
CA GLN A 57 -4.67 -1.02 -2.25
C GLN A 57 -3.86 -1.90 -3.22
N MET A 58 -2.53 -1.94 -3.09
CA MET A 58 -1.66 -2.66 -4.01
C MET A 58 -1.52 -4.12 -3.58
N VAL A 59 -1.53 -4.40 -2.27
CA VAL A 59 -1.41 -5.76 -1.72
C VAL A 59 -2.76 -6.48 -1.59
N ASN A 60 -2.77 -7.77 -1.92
CA ASN A 60 -3.95 -8.62 -1.77
C ASN A 60 -4.13 -9.02 -0.30
N ASP A 61 -5.37 -9.19 0.15
CA ASP A 61 -5.63 -9.87 1.42
C ASP A 61 -5.29 -11.37 1.28
N PRO A 62 -4.53 -11.97 2.22
CA PRO A 62 -4.18 -13.39 2.16
C PRO A 62 -5.37 -14.32 2.49
N GLY A 63 -6.51 -13.77 2.91
CA GLY A 63 -7.73 -14.51 3.24
C GLY A 63 -8.82 -14.40 2.18
N GLY A 64 -9.91 -15.14 2.41
CA GLY A 64 -11.16 -14.98 1.68
C GLY A 64 -11.62 -16.21 0.91
N GLU A 65 -12.93 -16.38 0.85
CA GLU A 65 -13.61 -17.52 0.20
C GLU A 65 -13.50 -17.50 -1.33
N ARG A 66 -13.19 -16.35 -1.95
CA ARG A 66 -13.30 -16.12 -3.41
C ARG A 66 -11.99 -16.21 -4.20
N GLY A 67 -10.90 -16.74 -3.63
CA GLY A 67 -9.93 -17.46 -4.47
C GLY A 67 -8.47 -17.01 -4.57
N TYR A 68 -7.89 -16.32 -3.58
CA TYR A 68 -6.42 -16.14 -3.56
C TYR A 68 -5.71 -17.30 -2.85
N TYR A 69 -6.37 -17.91 -1.86
CA TYR A 69 -5.83 -19.04 -1.08
C TYR A 69 -6.94 -20.00 -0.63
N ALA A 70 -7.69 -20.56 -1.58
CA ALA A 70 -8.65 -21.63 -1.27
C ALA A 70 -7.88 -22.80 -0.61
N GLY A 71 -8.14 -23.06 0.68
CA GLY A 71 -7.46 -24.09 1.47
C GLY A 71 -6.60 -23.58 2.63
N LYS A 72 -6.48 -22.26 2.82
CA LYS A 72 -5.81 -21.65 3.98
C LYS A 72 -6.76 -21.52 5.17
N THR A 73 -6.30 -21.84 6.38
CA THR A 73 -7.08 -21.63 7.61
C THR A 73 -7.13 -20.14 7.96
N ARG A 74 -8.14 -19.73 8.75
CA ARG A 74 -8.25 -18.35 9.23
C ARG A 74 -6.98 -17.89 9.97
N ALA A 75 -6.43 -18.74 10.83
CA ALA A 75 -5.21 -18.44 11.58
C ALA A 75 -3.99 -18.20 10.68
N GLN A 76 -3.84 -18.98 9.60
CA GLN A 76 -2.75 -18.78 8.63
C GLN A 76 -2.93 -17.47 7.84
N ALA A 77 -4.16 -17.13 7.45
CA ALA A 77 -4.44 -15.86 6.79
C ALA A 77 -4.20 -14.67 7.72
N ASP A 78 -4.56 -14.81 8.99
CA ASP A 78 -4.33 -13.78 10.02
C ASP A 78 -2.82 -13.58 10.27
N ALA A 79 -2.02 -14.65 10.29
CA ALA A 79 -0.56 -14.56 10.43
C ALA A 79 0.10 -13.84 9.24
N GLU A 80 -0.24 -14.19 8.01
CA GLU A 80 0.30 -13.50 6.82
C GLU A 80 -0.19 -12.04 6.74
N ARG A 81 -1.42 -11.77 7.21
CA ARG A 81 -1.92 -10.40 7.28
C ARG A 81 -1.13 -9.57 8.27
N GLU A 82 -0.73 -10.16 9.39
CA GLU A 82 0.11 -9.49 10.38
C GLU A 82 1.50 -9.15 9.82
N GLU A 83 2.07 -9.99 8.95
CA GLU A 83 3.30 -9.64 8.23
C GLU A 83 3.12 -8.40 7.33
N LEU A 84 1.99 -8.31 6.62
CA LEU A 84 1.64 -7.12 5.83
C LEU A 84 1.41 -5.89 6.72
N PHE A 85 0.79 -6.08 7.89
CA PHE A 85 0.61 -5.01 8.87
C PHE A 85 1.94 -4.53 9.42
N GLN A 86 2.91 -5.41 9.67
CA GLN A 86 4.22 -4.99 10.13
C GLN A 86 4.93 -4.12 9.09
N ILE A 87 4.88 -4.48 7.80
CA ILE A 87 5.39 -3.62 6.72
C ILE A 87 4.67 -2.27 6.72
N LEU A 88 3.34 -2.27 6.88
CA LEU A 88 2.54 -1.04 6.90
C LEU A 88 2.91 -0.16 8.09
N ARG A 89 3.05 -0.72 9.30
CA ARG A 89 3.50 -0.01 10.52
C ARG A 89 4.84 0.65 10.28
N ASP A 90 5.77 -0.05 9.63
CA ASP A 90 7.08 0.52 9.32
C ASP A 90 6.99 1.66 8.27
N LEU A 91 6.14 1.51 7.25
CA LEU A 91 5.96 2.50 6.18
C LEU A 91 5.36 3.83 6.66
N VAL A 92 4.50 3.79 7.69
CA VAL A 92 3.82 4.99 8.20
C VAL A 92 4.71 5.84 9.09
N LEU A 93 5.83 5.31 9.57
CA LEU A 93 6.79 6.06 10.37
C LEU A 93 7.53 7.08 9.50
N TRP A 94 7.65 8.31 10.00
CA TRP A 94 8.34 9.40 9.31
C TRP A 94 9.82 9.08 9.10
N GLU A 95 10.43 8.47 10.12
CA GLU A 95 11.82 8.05 10.21
C GLU A 95 12.18 7.05 9.09
N ASN A 96 11.21 6.29 8.60
CA ASN A 96 11.39 5.27 7.56
C ASN A 96 11.15 5.77 6.13
N THR A 97 10.93 7.07 5.92
CA THR A 97 10.57 7.64 4.60
C THR A 97 11.55 7.24 3.48
N ASN A 98 12.86 7.16 3.78
CA ASN A 98 13.91 6.78 2.84
C ASN A 98 14.62 5.47 3.25
N ASN A 99 13.98 4.65 4.09
CA ASN A 99 14.57 3.39 4.54
C ASN A 99 14.40 2.33 3.44
N GLU A 100 15.46 2.06 2.69
CA GLU A 100 15.42 1.12 1.57
C GLU A 100 15.08 -0.31 1.98
N GLU A 101 15.38 -0.74 3.21
CA GLU A 101 14.98 -2.08 3.68
C GLU A 101 13.46 -2.19 3.82
N VAL A 102 12.82 -1.13 4.35
CA VAL A 102 11.35 -1.04 4.46
C VAL A 102 10.73 -0.94 3.07
N LEU A 103 11.28 -0.09 2.20
CA LEU A 103 10.79 0.08 0.83
C LEU A 103 10.96 -1.21 0.00
N ALA A 104 12.06 -1.95 0.18
CA ALA A 104 12.28 -3.23 -0.50
C ALA A 104 11.25 -4.28 -0.07
N ARG A 105 10.96 -4.42 1.23
CA ARG A 105 9.90 -5.31 1.71
C ARG A 105 8.52 -4.93 1.14
N ALA A 106 8.20 -3.64 1.12
CA ALA A 106 6.95 -3.16 0.54
C ALA A 106 6.84 -3.46 -0.96
N ARG A 107 7.90 -3.18 -1.74
CA ARG A 107 7.98 -3.50 -3.17
C ARG A 107 7.84 -4.99 -3.42
N ALA A 108 8.48 -5.84 -2.60
CA ALA A 108 8.37 -7.29 -2.71
C ALA A 108 6.94 -7.79 -2.46
N ALA A 109 6.25 -7.27 -1.43
CA ALA A 109 4.86 -7.62 -1.14
C ALA A 109 3.90 -7.19 -2.27
N ILE A 110 4.12 -6.01 -2.85
CA ILE A 110 3.38 -5.51 -4.02
C ILE A 110 3.62 -6.40 -5.24
N ALA A 111 4.88 -6.71 -5.55
CA ALA A 111 5.23 -7.58 -6.67
C ALA A 111 4.62 -8.98 -6.52
N LYS A 112 4.68 -9.57 -5.32
CA LYS A 112 4.02 -10.85 -5.02
C LYS A 112 2.51 -10.77 -5.30
N SER A 113 1.84 -9.75 -4.77
CA SER A 113 0.38 -9.55 -4.96
C SER A 113 0.01 -9.33 -6.43
N TRP A 114 0.87 -8.66 -7.20
CA TRP A 114 0.66 -8.46 -8.63
C TRP A 114 0.79 -9.77 -9.41
N ARG A 115 1.84 -10.55 -9.16
CA ARG A 115 2.02 -11.87 -9.79
C ARG A 115 0.84 -12.80 -9.54
N GLU A 116 0.34 -12.84 -8.30
CA GLU A 116 -0.89 -13.60 -7.96
C GLU A 116 -2.10 -13.12 -8.78
N THR A 117 -2.26 -11.81 -8.95
CA THR A 117 -3.35 -11.22 -9.73
C THR A 117 -3.23 -11.56 -11.22
N CYS A 118 -2.00 -11.57 -11.75
CA CYS A 118 -1.71 -11.97 -13.13
C CYS A 118 -2.01 -13.44 -13.36
N GLU A 119 -1.61 -14.33 -12.44
CA GLU A 119 -1.92 -15.76 -12.55
C GLU A 119 -3.43 -16.04 -12.61
N LEU A 120 -4.23 -15.32 -11.82
CA LEU A 120 -5.70 -15.46 -11.87
C LEU A 120 -6.34 -14.91 -13.15
N ASN A 121 -5.61 -14.10 -13.90
CA ASN A 121 -6.04 -13.47 -15.15
C ASN A 121 -5.17 -13.86 -16.34
N LYS A 122 -4.50 -15.02 -16.26
CA LYS A 122 -3.59 -15.51 -17.30
C LYS A 122 -4.24 -15.50 -18.69
N GLY A 123 -3.50 -14.98 -19.67
CA GLY A 123 -3.95 -14.85 -21.06
C GLY A 123 -4.88 -13.66 -21.33
N LYS A 124 -5.15 -12.79 -20.35
CA LYS A 124 -5.87 -11.54 -20.56
C LYS A 124 -4.89 -10.38 -20.82
N PRO A 125 -5.25 -9.42 -21.68
CA PRO A 125 -4.42 -8.24 -21.91
C PRO A 125 -4.27 -7.41 -20.63
N GLY A 126 -3.06 -6.87 -20.40
CA GLY A 126 -2.76 -6.00 -19.26
C GLY A 126 -2.35 -6.71 -17.97
N PHE A 127 -2.19 -8.04 -17.98
CA PHE A 127 -1.75 -8.84 -16.83
C PHE A 127 -0.37 -9.47 -17.09
N ASP A 128 0.66 -8.63 -17.12
CA ASP A 128 2.07 -9.04 -17.22
C ASP A 128 2.70 -9.13 -15.81
N PRO A 129 3.14 -10.33 -15.35
CA PRO A 129 3.77 -10.50 -14.04
C PRO A 129 5.05 -9.67 -13.81
N GLU A 130 5.77 -9.31 -14.88
CA GLU A 130 7.04 -8.57 -14.80
C GLU A 130 6.86 -7.06 -14.91
N GLN A 131 5.69 -6.60 -15.38
CA GLN A 131 5.37 -5.19 -15.49
C GLN A 131 4.28 -4.80 -14.47
N LEU A 132 4.68 -4.08 -13.42
CA LEU A 132 3.73 -3.49 -12.48
C LEU A 132 2.89 -2.40 -13.18
N PRO A 133 1.58 -2.30 -12.88
CA PRO A 133 0.75 -1.23 -13.41
C PRO A 133 1.23 0.12 -12.88
N ALA A 134 1.30 1.12 -13.76
CA ALA A 134 1.63 2.49 -13.37
C ALA A 134 0.56 3.03 -12.42
N PHE A 135 0.99 3.59 -11.29
CA PHE A 135 0.10 4.24 -10.32
C PHE A 135 0.39 5.74 -10.28
N HIS A 136 -0.64 6.55 -10.53
CA HIS A 136 -0.58 8.00 -10.47
C HIS A 136 -1.67 8.49 -9.52
N ASP A 137 -1.28 9.23 -8.47
CA ASP A 137 -2.24 9.93 -7.60
C ASP A 137 -2.34 11.40 -8.03
N PRO A 138 -3.41 11.81 -8.73
CA PRO A 138 -3.59 13.20 -9.16
C PRO A 138 -3.83 14.17 -7.98
N PHE A 139 -4.01 13.65 -6.75
CA PHE A 139 -4.21 14.44 -5.53
C PHE A 139 -2.96 14.49 -4.63
N ALA A 140 -1.80 14.07 -5.13
CA ALA A 140 -0.53 14.02 -4.39
C ALA A 140 0.07 15.39 -4.01
N GLY A 141 -0.70 16.48 -4.00
CA GLY A 141 -0.22 17.86 -3.85
C GLY A 141 0.75 18.08 -2.68
N GLY A 142 0.55 17.41 -1.54
CA GLY A 142 1.45 17.48 -0.38
C GLY A 142 2.71 16.59 -0.43
N GLY A 143 2.98 15.92 -1.55
CA GLY A 143 4.01 14.86 -1.66
C GLY A 143 3.56 13.52 -1.08
N ALA A 144 2.26 13.21 -1.16
CA ALA A 144 1.66 12.00 -0.57
C ALA A 144 2.17 10.69 -1.18
N LEU A 145 2.54 10.72 -2.46
CA LEU A 145 3.36 9.70 -3.09
C LEU A 145 4.84 10.11 -2.97
N PRO A 146 5.74 9.23 -2.50
CA PRO A 146 7.16 9.46 -2.70
C PRO A 146 7.43 9.52 -4.20
N LEU A 147 8.02 10.63 -4.67
CA LEU A 147 8.42 10.86 -6.07
C LEU A 147 9.61 9.96 -6.50
N GLY A 148 9.62 8.71 -6.04
CA GLY A 148 10.54 7.69 -6.53
C GLY A 148 9.94 7.05 -7.76
N ASN A 149 10.48 7.39 -8.93
CA ASN A 149 10.15 6.78 -10.21
C ASN A 149 9.99 5.26 -10.07
N TYR A 150 8.77 4.75 -10.32
CA TYR A 150 8.54 3.33 -10.61
C TYR A 150 8.99 3.01 -12.04
N SER A 151 10.19 3.47 -12.43
CA SER A 151 10.87 2.98 -13.62
C SER A 151 11.62 1.73 -13.21
N ALA A 152 11.21 0.57 -13.74
CA ALA A 152 12.00 -0.65 -13.69
C ALA A 152 13.45 -0.36 -14.17
N PRO A 153 14.47 -1.03 -13.60
CA PRO A 153 15.81 -0.96 -14.18
C PRO A 153 15.77 -1.52 -15.63
N PRO A 154 16.70 -1.07 -16.51
CA PRO A 154 16.80 -1.55 -17.89
C PRO A 154 17.10 -3.06 -17.98
#